data_AF-A0A636P460-F1
#
_entry.id   AF-A0A636P460-F1
#
_cell.length_a   1.000
_cell.length_b   1.000
_cell.length_c   1.000
_cell.angle_alpha   90.00
_cell.angle_beta   90.00
_cell.angle_gamma   90.00
#
_symmetry.space_group_name_H-M   'P 1'
#
loop_
_entity.id
_entity.type
_entity.pdbx_description
1 polymer ?
#
loop_
_entity_poly.entity_id
_entity_poly.type
_entity_poly.pdbx_seq_one_letter_code
_entity_poly.pdbx_strand_id
1 'polypeptide(L)'
;MAKYAYYDPQSFIVLDWMDTELYNYPERKYLIEVTEQQWQEYANTNNRTWVNSETLSFVTAPPPGNFYKLEKGEWVFDETQMRMVLSDIKAAKIQQIKTRRDTVTADYIVIDGNHFHSDANSRIQQMSLTRMGQAKQIPAGLMWQTKNNGLIELTNDIAAQFETVTMDHDMRLFANAQRHIAAVEALGDIEAVLDYDYSSGWQP
;
A
#
# COMPACT_ATOMS: atom_id res chain seq x y z
N MET A 1 27.57 -37.53 16.44
CA MET A 1 27.83 -36.38 15.56
C MET A 1 26.51 -35.66 15.36
N ALA A 2 26.52 -34.33 15.20
CA ALA A 2 25.31 -33.53 15.44
C ALA A 2 24.64 -33.10 14.13
N LYS A 3 23.35 -33.42 14.04
CA LYS A 3 22.45 -33.02 12.96
C LYS A 3 21.48 -32.00 13.52
N TYR A 4 21.07 -31.02 12.72
CA TYR A 4 20.23 -29.92 13.19
C TYR A 4 19.05 -29.63 12.27
N ALA A 5 17.94 -29.20 12.85
CA ALA A 5 16.87 -28.50 12.14
C ALA A 5 17.06 -26.98 12.33
N TYR A 6 17.12 -26.25 11.23
CA TYR A 6 17.07 -24.79 11.21
C TYR A 6 15.65 -24.32 10.98
N TYR A 7 15.11 -23.48 11.87
CA TYR A 7 13.72 -23.05 11.80
C TYR A 7 13.57 -21.54 11.91
N ASP A 8 12.43 -21.02 11.44
CA ASP A 8 12.02 -19.64 11.66
C ASP A 8 11.31 -19.53 13.02
N PRO A 9 11.80 -18.71 13.98
CA PRO A 9 11.18 -18.58 15.30
C PRO A 9 9.82 -17.86 15.27
N GLN A 10 9.42 -17.23 14.16
CA GLN A 10 8.11 -16.58 14.05
C GLN A 10 7.03 -17.57 13.56
N SER A 11 7.28 -18.28 12.48
CA SER A 11 6.33 -19.26 11.92
C SER A 11 6.53 -20.70 12.41
N PHE A 12 7.62 -20.95 13.13
CA PHE A 12 8.09 -22.27 13.57
C PHE A 12 8.30 -23.29 12.45
N ILE A 13 8.33 -22.86 11.18
CA ILE A 13 8.60 -23.76 10.06
C ILE A 13 10.08 -24.13 10.04
N VAL A 14 10.38 -25.40 9.78
CA VAL A 14 11.74 -25.85 9.47
C VAL A 14 12.09 -25.35 8.08
N LEU A 15 13.11 -24.51 8.02
CA LEU A 15 13.64 -23.90 6.80
C LEU A 15 14.66 -24.81 6.12
N ASP A 16 15.45 -25.54 6.91
CA ASP A 16 16.49 -26.41 6.39
C ASP A 16 16.89 -27.51 7.40
N TRP A 17 17.48 -28.59 6.88
CA TRP A 17 18.06 -29.69 7.66
C TRP A 17 19.57 -29.72 7.43
N MET A 18 20.34 -29.66 8.50
CA MET A 18 21.77 -29.41 8.45
C MET A 18 22.56 -30.61 8.98
N ASP A 19 23.41 -31.17 8.13
CA ASP A 19 24.35 -32.23 8.50
C ASP A 19 25.78 -31.66 8.55
N THR A 20 26.29 -31.48 9.76
CA THR A 20 27.61 -30.89 9.98
C THR A 20 28.77 -31.81 9.60
N GLU A 21 28.51 -33.08 9.28
CA GLU A 21 29.51 -33.99 8.71
C GLU A 21 29.78 -33.71 7.24
N LEU A 22 28.79 -33.18 6.52
CA LEU A 22 28.82 -33.04 5.06
C LEU A 22 29.14 -31.62 4.60
N TYR A 23 28.75 -30.61 5.38
CA TYR A 23 28.86 -29.20 4.97
C TYR A 23 29.22 -28.28 6.15
N ASN A 24 30.03 -27.26 5.88
CA ASN A 24 30.27 -26.16 6.81
C ASN A 24 29.25 -25.05 6.55
N TYR A 25 28.35 -24.81 7.49
CA TYR A 25 27.27 -23.84 7.35
C TYR A 25 27.62 -22.51 8.05
N PRO A 26 27.13 -21.37 7.54
CA PRO A 26 27.23 -20.11 8.28
C PRO A 26 26.52 -20.21 9.62
N GLU A 27 26.97 -19.44 10.61
CA GLU A 27 26.42 -19.43 11.96
C GLU A 27 24.90 -19.14 11.93
N ARG A 28 24.09 -20.06 12.46
CA ARG A 28 22.63 -19.95 12.57
C ARG A 28 22.22 -19.88 14.04
N LYS A 29 21.23 -19.05 14.36
CA LYS A 29 20.79 -18.79 15.75
C LYS A 29 19.66 -19.71 16.25
N TYR A 30 18.85 -20.26 15.35
CA TYR A 30 17.63 -21.01 15.70
C TYR A 30 17.76 -22.45 15.22
N LEU A 31 18.59 -23.21 15.92
CA LEU A 31 18.89 -24.60 15.61
C LEU A 31 18.35 -25.52 16.71
N ILE A 32 17.86 -26.69 16.30
CA ILE A 32 17.47 -27.78 17.20
C ILE A 32 18.31 -28.98 16.82
N GLU A 33 19.10 -29.51 17.75
CA GLU A 33 19.81 -30.78 17.53
C GLU A 33 18.79 -31.91 17.42
N VAL A 34 18.93 -32.76 16.40
CA VAL A 34 18.00 -33.85 16.11
C VAL A 34 18.69 -35.20 16.21
N THR A 35 17.93 -36.17 16.71
CA THR A 35 18.38 -37.57 16.77
C THR A 35 18.42 -38.20 15.38
N GLU A 36 19.16 -39.30 15.22
CA GLU A 36 19.19 -40.06 13.96
C GLU A 36 17.78 -40.52 13.56
N GLN A 37 16.94 -40.89 14.53
CA GLN A 37 15.55 -41.28 14.27
C GLN A 37 14.74 -40.11 13.69
N GLN A 38 14.80 -38.94 14.32
CA GLN A 38 14.12 -37.73 13.80
C GLN A 38 14.65 -37.31 12.44
N TRP A 39 15.97 -37.45 12.20
CA TRP A 39 16.56 -37.17 10.90
C TRP A 39 15.96 -38.05 9.81
N GLN A 40 15.89 -39.36 10.03
CA GLN A 40 15.31 -40.29 9.06
C GLN A 40 13.81 -40.04 8.86
N GLU A 41 13.09 -39.67 9.92
CA GLU A 41 11.65 -39.46 9.90
C GLU A 41 11.22 -38.14 9.23
N TYR A 42 12.00 -37.06 9.37
CA TYR A 42 11.59 -35.72 8.92
C TYR A 42 12.43 -35.20 7.76
N ALA A 43 13.77 -35.25 7.85
CA ALA A 43 14.66 -34.63 6.86
C ALA A 43 14.57 -35.26 5.47
N ASN A 44 14.37 -36.57 5.39
CA ASN A 44 14.35 -37.34 4.15
C ASN A 44 12.97 -37.44 3.46
N THR A 45 11.94 -36.77 4.00
CA THR A 45 10.55 -36.98 3.55
C THR A 45 10.01 -35.92 2.59
N ASN A 46 10.77 -34.85 2.32
CA ASN A 46 10.37 -33.69 1.50
C ASN A 46 9.05 -33.01 1.96
N ASN A 47 8.58 -33.33 3.17
CA ASN A 47 7.40 -32.74 3.76
C ASN A 47 7.77 -31.44 4.48
N ARG A 48 6.91 -30.42 4.36
CA ARG A 48 7.00 -29.27 5.25
C ARG A 48 6.80 -29.73 6.69
N THR A 49 7.67 -29.27 7.55
CA THR A 49 7.75 -29.68 8.95
C THR A 49 7.80 -28.42 9.81
N TRP A 50 7.12 -28.46 10.95
CA TRP A 50 7.08 -27.37 11.92
C TRP A 50 7.61 -27.86 13.27
N VAL A 51 8.23 -26.94 14.00
CA VAL A 51 8.79 -27.15 15.32
C VAL A 51 7.74 -26.84 16.38
N ASN A 52 7.52 -27.78 17.29
CA ASN A 52 6.83 -27.52 18.54
C ASN A 52 7.78 -26.78 19.49
N SER A 53 7.43 -25.54 19.83
CA SER A 53 8.27 -24.65 20.64
C SER A 53 8.51 -25.11 22.09
N GLU A 54 7.64 -25.95 22.65
CA GLU A 54 7.77 -26.46 24.02
C GLU A 54 8.60 -27.74 24.09
N THR A 55 8.29 -28.69 23.22
CA THR A 55 8.90 -30.03 23.23
C THR A 55 10.11 -30.15 22.31
N LEU A 56 10.33 -29.15 21.44
CA LEU A 56 11.26 -29.21 20.31
C LEU A 56 11.01 -30.42 19.39
N SER A 57 9.80 -30.99 19.43
CA SER A 57 9.38 -32.06 18.54
C SER A 57 8.88 -31.51 17.21
N PHE A 58 8.74 -32.38 16.21
CA PHE A 58 8.33 -31.99 14.86
C PHE A 58 6.88 -32.39 14.60
N VAL A 59 6.16 -31.57 13.85
CA VAL A 59 4.83 -31.89 13.31
C VAL A 59 4.82 -31.66 11.80
N THR A 60 4.11 -32.53 11.08
CA THR A 60 3.94 -32.45 9.61
C THR A 60 2.54 -32.00 9.22
N ALA A 61 1.62 -31.90 10.20
CA ALA A 61 0.30 -31.35 9.98
C ALA A 61 0.41 -29.83 9.72
N PRO A 62 -0.02 -29.32 8.55
CA PRO A 62 0.09 -27.91 8.23
C PRO A 62 -0.84 -27.05 9.10
N PRO A 63 -0.56 -25.73 9.23
CA PRO A 63 -1.48 -24.82 9.90
C PRO A 63 -2.83 -24.76 9.17
N PRO A 64 -3.94 -24.49 9.89
CA PRO A 64 -5.27 -24.34 9.30
C PRO A 64 -5.39 -23.21 8.26
N GLY A 65 -4.51 -22.22 8.34
CA GLY A 65 -4.49 -21.07 7.44
C GLY A 65 -3.35 -20.12 7.76
N ASN A 66 -3.47 -18.89 7.27
CA ASN A 66 -2.53 -17.80 7.57
C ASN A 66 -2.69 -17.35 9.03
N PHE A 67 -1.62 -16.78 9.59
CA PHE A 67 -1.59 -16.26 10.96
C PHE A 67 -1.91 -17.32 12.01
N TYR A 68 -1.47 -18.56 11.80
CA TYR A 68 -1.44 -19.57 12.85
C TYR A 68 0.00 -19.83 13.25
N LYS A 69 0.22 -19.95 14.55
CA LYS A 69 1.48 -20.37 15.16
C LYS A 69 1.24 -21.62 15.99
N LEU A 70 2.28 -22.44 16.13
CA LEU A 70 2.21 -23.64 16.93
C LEU A 70 2.56 -23.30 18.38
N GLU A 71 1.58 -23.39 19.28
CA GLU A 71 1.75 -23.21 20.72
C GLU A 71 1.33 -24.49 21.43
N LYS A 72 2.22 -25.08 22.23
CA LYS A 72 1.95 -26.31 22.99
C LYS A 72 1.48 -27.50 22.14
N GLY A 73 1.90 -27.54 20.88
CA GLY A 73 1.48 -28.58 19.92
C GLY A 73 0.10 -28.36 19.30
N GLU A 74 -0.56 -27.25 19.59
CA GLU A 74 -1.83 -26.86 18.97
C GLU A 74 -1.65 -25.62 18.09
N TRP A 75 -2.39 -25.57 16.98
CA TRP A 75 -2.41 -24.40 16.10
C TRP A 75 -3.26 -23.31 16.73
N VAL A 76 -2.62 -22.21 17.14
CA VAL A 76 -3.28 -21.04 17.73
C VAL A 76 -3.23 -19.87 16.75
N PHE A 77 -4.36 -19.20 16.58
CA PHE A 77 -4.44 -18.01 15.72
C PHE A 77 -3.68 -16.84 16.34
N ASP A 78 -2.70 -16.31 15.60
CA ASP A 78 -1.92 -15.13 15.95
C ASP A 78 -2.64 -13.84 15.52
N GLU A 79 -3.55 -13.42 16.39
CA GLU A 79 -4.31 -12.19 16.21
C GLU A 79 -3.41 -10.93 16.19
N THR A 80 -2.23 -10.99 16.81
CA THR A 80 -1.27 -9.88 16.81
C THR A 80 -0.62 -9.76 15.43
N GLN A 81 -0.14 -10.87 14.87
CA GLN A 81 0.44 -10.90 13.53
C GLN A 81 -0.59 -10.49 12.47
N MET A 82 -1.82 -11.01 12.55
CA MET A 82 -2.89 -10.63 11.62
C MET A 82 -3.17 -9.12 11.67
N ARG A 83 -3.28 -8.53 12.88
CA ARG A 83 -3.49 -7.09 13.04
C ARG A 83 -2.34 -6.24 12.51
N MET A 84 -1.10 -6.67 12.68
CA MET A 84 0.05 -5.97 12.11
C MET A 84 -0.03 -5.95 10.59
N VAL A 85 -0.26 -7.10 9.96
CA VAL A 85 -0.38 -7.20 8.49
C VAL A 85 -1.59 -6.41 7.98
N LEU A 86 -2.74 -6.47 8.65
CA LEU A 86 -3.90 -5.65 8.31
C LEU A 86 -3.56 -4.15 8.37
N SER A 87 -2.84 -3.70 9.39
CA SER A 87 -2.43 -2.30 9.52
C SER A 87 -1.52 -1.86 8.38
N ASP A 88 -0.55 -2.69 8.00
CA ASP A 88 0.38 -2.37 6.91
C ASP A 88 -0.35 -2.29 5.57
N ILE A 89 -1.28 -3.21 5.32
CA ILE A 89 -2.09 -3.23 4.10
C ILE A 89 -3.01 -2.00 4.03
N LYS A 90 -3.63 -1.59 5.16
CA LYS A 90 -4.38 -0.33 5.23
C LYS A 90 -3.51 0.87 4.92
N ALA A 91 -2.31 0.96 5.52
CA ALA A 91 -1.39 2.06 5.27
C ALA A 91 -1.01 2.16 3.78
N ALA A 92 -0.74 1.03 3.13
CA ALA A 92 -0.45 0.97 1.70
C ALA A 92 -1.64 1.45 0.85
N LYS A 93 -2.86 0.99 1.13
CA LYS A 93 -4.08 1.42 0.40
C LYS A 93 -4.37 2.90 0.60
N ILE A 94 -4.21 3.41 1.83
CA ILE A 94 -4.34 4.84 2.15
C ILE A 94 -3.31 5.66 1.36
N GLN A 95 -2.09 5.18 1.23
CA GLN A 95 -1.07 5.87 0.43
C GLN A 95 -1.45 5.91 -1.05
N GLN A 96 -2.02 4.84 -1.60
CA GLN A 96 -2.53 4.84 -2.98
C GLN A 96 -3.65 5.88 -3.19
N ILE A 97 -4.58 6.01 -2.23
CA ILE A 97 -5.64 7.03 -2.26
C ILE A 97 -5.05 8.44 -2.25
N LYS A 98 -4.06 8.70 -1.38
CA LYS A 98 -3.36 10.00 -1.32
C LYS A 98 -2.64 10.31 -2.62
N THR A 99 -1.91 9.35 -3.18
CA THR A 99 -1.24 9.50 -4.47
C THR A 99 -2.25 9.78 -5.60
N ARG A 100 -3.41 9.12 -5.60
CA ARG A 100 -4.48 9.40 -6.58
C ARG A 100 -5.01 10.83 -6.44
N ARG A 101 -5.29 11.29 -5.21
CA ARG A 101 -5.67 12.68 -4.94
C ARG A 101 -4.64 13.64 -5.53
N ASP A 102 -3.37 13.47 -5.17
CA ASP A 102 -2.30 14.38 -5.58
C ASP A 102 -2.13 14.39 -7.11
N THR A 103 -2.26 13.23 -7.76
CA THR A 103 -2.25 13.12 -9.23
C THR A 103 -3.37 13.93 -9.87
N VAL A 104 -4.60 13.82 -9.36
CA VAL A 104 -5.77 14.51 -9.93
C VAL A 104 -5.77 16.00 -9.58
N THR A 105 -5.26 16.37 -8.39
CA THR A 105 -5.02 17.76 -7.99
C THR A 105 -4.09 18.47 -8.98
N ALA A 106 -3.02 17.81 -9.41
CA ALA A 106 -2.04 18.36 -10.35
C ALA A 106 -2.47 18.27 -11.83
N ASP A 107 -3.56 17.57 -12.15
CA ASP A 107 -3.93 17.26 -13.53
C ASP A 107 -4.53 18.48 -14.25
N TYR A 108 -5.78 18.81 -13.91
CA TYR A 108 -6.46 19.99 -14.43
C TYR A 108 -7.62 20.44 -13.53
N ILE A 109 -8.03 21.68 -13.73
CA ILE A 109 -9.32 22.22 -13.29
C ILE A 109 -10.20 22.54 -14.50
N VAL A 110 -11.51 22.61 -14.28
CA VAL A 110 -12.49 22.85 -15.35
C VAL A 110 -13.11 24.23 -15.17
N ILE A 111 -12.97 25.10 -16.18
CA ILE A 111 -13.66 26.39 -16.26
C ILE A 111 -14.33 26.45 -17.63
N ASP A 112 -15.66 26.63 -17.65
CA ASP A 112 -16.47 26.69 -18.87
C ASP A 112 -16.23 25.51 -19.83
N GLY A 113 -16.05 24.30 -19.29
CA GLY A 113 -15.78 23.09 -20.07
C GLY A 113 -14.34 22.95 -20.60
N ASN A 114 -13.45 23.89 -20.29
CA ASN A 114 -12.04 23.85 -20.67
C ASN A 114 -11.19 23.30 -19.54
N HIS A 115 -10.25 22.40 -19.87
CA HIS A 115 -9.37 21.76 -18.91
C HIS A 115 -8.05 22.53 -18.81
N PHE A 116 -7.91 23.34 -17.78
CA PHE A 116 -6.68 24.10 -17.52
C PHE A 116 -5.75 23.31 -16.62
N HIS A 117 -4.48 23.20 -17.03
CA HIS A 117 -3.43 22.55 -16.25
C HIS A 117 -3.40 23.05 -14.81
N SER A 118 -3.23 22.14 -13.85
CA SER A 118 -3.24 22.46 -12.42
C SER A 118 -1.96 22.01 -11.70
N ASP A 119 -0.90 21.73 -12.45
CA ASP A 119 0.42 21.50 -11.87
C ASP A 119 0.96 22.79 -11.20
N ALA A 120 2.01 22.65 -10.38
CA ALA A 120 2.55 23.75 -9.59
C ALA A 120 2.96 24.97 -10.44
N ASN A 121 3.57 24.76 -11.61
CA ASN A 121 3.98 25.86 -12.47
C ASN A 121 2.78 26.58 -13.07
N SER A 122 1.77 25.81 -13.51
CA SER A 122 0.52 26.37 -14.03
C SER A 122 -0.22 27.19 -12.98
N ARG A 123 -0.33 26.68 -11.74
CA ARG A 123 -0.99 27.39 -10.62
C ARG A 123 -0.29 28.72 -10.28
N ILE A 124 1.05 28.74 -10.27
CA ILE A 124 1.82 29.98 -10.04
C ILE A 124 1.48 31.04 -11.08
N GLN A 125 1.42 30.65 -12.37
CA GLN A 125 1.05 31.58 -13.45
C GLN A 125 -0.40 32.03 -13.33
N GLN A 126 -1.30 31.09 -13.04
CA GLN A 126 -2.73 31.34 -12.86
C GLN A 126 -3.00 32.35 -11.74
N MET A 127 -2.25 32.36 -10.65
CA MET A 127 -2.41 33.39 -9.60
C MET A 127 -2.22 34.82 -10.13
N SER A 128 -1.27 35.04 -11.03
CA SER A 128 -1.06 36.34 -11.66
C SER A 128 -2.18 36.67 -12.67
N LEU A 129 -2.61 35.66 -13.44
CA LEU A 129 -3.72 35.80 -14.38
C LEU A 129 -5.04 36.10 -13.67
N THR A 130 -5.30 35.51 -12.50
CA THR A 130 -6.48 35.82 -11.67
C THR A 130 -6.55 37.30 -11.37
N ARG A 131 -5.45 37.90 -10.88
CA ARG A 131 -5.40 39.33 -10.55
C ARG A 131 -5.64 40.20 -11.78
N MET A 132 -5.02 39.85 -12.92
CA MET A 132 -5.24 40.56 -14.17
C MET A 132 -6.69 40.44 -14.66
N GLY A 133 -7.29 39.24 -14.58
CA GLY A 133 -8.68 39.00 -14.96
C GLY A 133 -9.66 39.81 -14.12
N GLN A 134 -9.46 39.85 -12.80
CA GLN A 134 -10.25 40.68 -11.88
C GLN A 134 -10.11 42.17 -12.18
N ALA A 135 -8.90 42.63 -12.53
CA ALA A 135 -8.63 44.02 -12.92
C ALA A 135 -9.03 44.36 -14.37
N LYS A 136 -9.58 43.40 -15.13
CA LYS A 136 -9.90 43.53 -16.56
C LYS A 136 -8.68 43.90 -17.44
N GLN A 137 -7.51 43.35 -17.12
CA GLN A 137 -6.21 43.64 -17.76
C GLN A 137 -5.65 42.50 -18.63
N ILE A 138 -6.40 41.41 -18.83
CA ILE A 138 -5.98 40.36 -19.77
C ILE A 138 -6.03 40.93 -21.20
N PRO A 139 -4.91 40.85 -21.98
CA PRO A 139 -4.89 41.32 -23.36
C PRO A 139 -5.88 40.55 -24.24
N ALA A 140 -6.61 41.28 -25.10
CA ALA A 140 -7.47 40.66 -26.10
C ALA A 140 -6.66 39.77 -27.06
N GLY A 141 -7.20 38.60 -27.41
CA GLY A 141 -6.51 37.63 -28.26
C GLY A 141 -5.37 36.86 -27.57
N LEU A 142 -5.17 36.99 -26.26
CA LEU A 142 -4.23 36.14 -25.53
C LEU A 142 -4.69 34.68 -25.63
N MET A 143 -3.90 33.84 -26.30
CA MET A 143 -4.20 32.42 -26.45
C MET A 143 -3.55 31.60 -25.32
N TRP A 144 -4.29 30.63 -24.78
CA TRP A 144 -3.84 29.76 -23.70
C TRP A 144 -4.11 28.29 -23.99
N GLN A 145 -3.15 27.43 -23.64
CA GLN A 145 -3.23 26.00 -23.89
C GLN A 145 -4.11 25.30 -22.84
N THR A 146 -5.12 24.58 -23.31
CA THR A 146 -5.96 23.66 -22.52
C THR A 146 -5.63 22.22 -22.87
N LYS A 147 -5.98 21.28 -21.98
CA LYS A 147 -5.72 19.84 -22.21
C LYS A 147 -6.68 19.22 -23.22
N ASN A 148 -7.90 19.75 -23.35
CA ASN A 148 -8.96 19.15 -24.16
C ASN A 148 -9.26 19.89 -25.47
N ASN A 149 -9.08 21.22 -25.53
CA ASN A 149 -9.54 22.04 -26.65
C ASN A 149 -8.39 22.74 -27.41
N GLY A 150 -7.13 22.47 -27.10
CA GLY A 150 -6.01 23.17 -27.71
C GLY A 150 -5.86 24.60 -27.17
N LEU A 151 -5.47 25.53 -28.05
CA LEU A 151 -5.38 26.96 -27.71
C LEU A 151 -6.76 27.61 -27.75
N ILE A 152 -7.16 28.24 -26.65
CA ILE A 152 -8.37 29.06 -26.58
C ILE A 152 -8.01 30.51 -26.23
N GLU A 153 -8.89 31.46 -26.51
CA GLU A 153 -8.72 32.81 -25.98
C GLU A 153 -8.96 32.80 -24.46
N LEU A 154 -7.97 33.27 -23.70
CA LEU A 154 -8.09 33.47 -22.27
C LEU A 154 -8.75 34.82 -22.01
N THR A 155 -10.03 34.82 -21.66
CA THR A 155 -10.76 36.04 -21.36
C THR A 155 -10.51 36.50 -19.92
N ASN A 156 -10.85 37.76 -19.62
CA ASN A 156 -10.83 38.27 -18.24
C ASN A 156 -11.74 37.45 -17.30
N ASP A 157 -12.87 36.95 -17.81
CA ASP A 157 -13.84 36.21 -17.01
C ASP A 157 -13.36 34.79 -16.70
N ILE A 158 -12.70 34.13 -17.64
CA ILE A 158 -12.03 32.83 -17.38
C ILE A 158 -10.89 33.04 -16.38
N ALA A 159 -10.02 34.01 -16.63
CA ALA A 159 -8.84 34.24 -15.80
C ALA A 159 -9.22 34.56 -14.34
N ALA A 160 -10.26 35.37 -14.12
CA ALA A 160 -10.72 35.74 -12.78
C ALA A 160 -11.22 34.55 -11.93
N GLN A 161 -11.53 33.40 -12.54
CA GLN A 161 -12.06 32.21 -11.86
C GLN A 161 -10.97 31.25 -11.35
N PHE A 162 -9.73 31.35 -11.84
CA PHE A 162 -8.71 30.34 -11.57
C PHE A 162 -8.51 30.04 -10.08
N GLU A 163 -8.45 31.06 -9.23
CA GLU A 163 -8.22 30.90 -7.80
C GLU A 163 -9.37 30.16 -7.12
N THR A 164 -10.60 30.64 -7.27
CA THR A 164 -11.78 30.02 -6.65
C THR A 164 -11.99 28.59 -7.14
N VAL A 165 -11.87 28.34 -8.44
CA VAL A 165 -12.06 26.99 -9.01
C VAL A 165 -10.95 26.04 -8.56
N THR A 166 -9.71 26.52 -8.42
CA THR A 166 -8.61 25.71 -7.87
C THR A 166 -8.89 25.33 -6.41
N MET A 167 -9.34 26.29 -5.59
CA MET A 167 -9.67 26.03 -4.19
C MET A 167 -10.81 25.02 -4.04
N ASP A 168 -11.90 25.19 -4.80
CA ASP A 168 -13.04 24.28 -4.78
C ASP A 168 -12.64 22.87 -5.22
N HIS A 169 -11.80 22.77 -6.25
CA HIS A 169 -11.24 21.49 -6.71
C HIS A 169 -10.43 20.81 -5.61
N ASP A 170 -9.51 21.53 -4.97
CA ASP A 170 -8.65 20.98 -3.91
C ASP A 170 -9.48 20.53 -2.70
N MET A 171 -10.47 21.33 -2.28
CA MET A 171 -11.37 21.00 -1.18
C MET A 171 -12.20 19.73 -1.47
N ARG A 172 -12.78 19.64 -2.67
CA ARG A 172 -13.55 18.47 -3.12
C ARG A 172 -12.69 17.21 -3.13
N LEU A 173 -11.49 17.29 -3.70
CA LEU A 173 -10.56 16.17 -3.79
C LEU A 173 -10.05 15.73 -2.41
N PHE A 174 -9.77 16.68 -1.52
CA PHE A 174 -9.42 16.38 -0.14
C PHE A 174 -10.55 15.65 0.58
N ALA A 175 -11.78 16.15 0.49
CA ALA A 175 -12.95 15.52 1.09
C ALA A 175 -13.20 14.10 0.55
N ASN A 176 -13.08 13.89 -0.77
CA ASN A 176 -13.22 12.56 -1.36
C ASN A 176 -12.13 11.59 -0.88
N ALA A 177 -10.87 12.04 -0.80
CA ALA A 177 -9.79 11.24 -0.26
C ALA A 177 -10.03 10.86 1.20
N GLN A 178 -10.46 11.80 2.05
CA GLN A 178 -10.79 11.52 3.45
C GLN A 178 -11.93 10.51 3.59
N ARG A 179 -12.97 10.61 2.75
CA ARG A 179 -14.07 9.63 2.72
C ARG A 179 -13.55 8.22 2.42
N HIS A 180 -12.68 8.06 1.42
CA HIS A 180 -12.10 6.77 1.08
C HIS A 180 -11.15 6.24 2.17
N ILE A 181 -10.34 7.11 2.77
CA ILE A 181 -9.45 6.74 3.88
C ILE A 181 -10.25 6.23 5.08
N ALA A 182 -11.27 6.97 5.51
CA ALA A 182 -12.13 6.55 6.62
C ALA A 182 -12.82 5.20 6.35
N ALA A 183 -13.24 4.96 5.11
CA ALA A 183 -13.82 3.67 4.72
C ALA A 183 -12.79 2.53 4.84
N VAL A 184 -11.55 2.72 4.39
CA VAL A 184 -10.47 1.73 4.53
C VAL A 184 -10.11 1.48 5.99
N GLU A 185 -10.04 2.53 6.80
CA GLU A 185 -9.74 2.42 8.23
C GLU A 185 -10.79 1.59 8.99
N ALA A 186 -12.06 1.66 8.58
CA ALA A 186 -13.15 0.90 9.17
C ALA A 186 -13.15 -0.61 8.80
N LEU A 187 -12.37 -1.05 7.82
CA LEU A 187 -12.36 -2.45 7.39
C LEU A 187 -11.61 -3.34 8.40
N GLY A 188 -12.20 -4.47 8.78
CA GLY A 188 -11.59 -5.43 9.72
C GLY A 188 -10.89 -6.60 9.05
N ASP A 189 -11.00 -6.70 7.73
CA ASP A 189 -10.56 -7.86 6.95
C ASP A 189 -9.53 -7.46 5.89
N ILE A 190 -8.54 -8.32 5.66
CA ILE A 190 -7.43 -8.05 4.75
C ILE A 190 -7.90 -8.03 3.29
N GLU A 191 -8.72 -9.00 2.88
CA GLU A 191 -9.21 -9.11 1.51
C GLU A 191 -10.11 -7.91 1.17
N ALA A 192 -10.99 -7.52 2.10
CA ALA A 192 -11.80 -6.32 1.95
C ALA A 192 -10.98 -5.04 1.75
N VAL A 193 -9.83 -4.88 2.42
CA VAL A 193 -8.95 -3.71 2.21
C VAL A 193 -8.29 -3.77 0.83
N LEU A 194 -7.83 -4.96 0.41
CA LEU A 194 -7.20 -5.15 -0.90
C LEU A 194 -8.18 -4.83 -2.03
N ASP A 195 -9.43 -5.29 -1.90
CA ASP A 195 -10.49 -5.14 -2.89
C ASP A 195 -11.21 -3.78 -2.82
N TYR A 196 -10.88 -2.94 -1.83
CA TYR A 196 -11.50 -1.63 -1.71
C TYR A 196 -11.26 -0.78 -2.96
N ASP A 197 -12.35 -0.49 -3.67
CA ASP A 197 -12.36 0.37 -4.85
C ASP A 197 -12.47 1.84 -4.44
N TYR A 198 -11.41 2.58 -4.75
CA TYR A 198 -11.34 4.02 -4.58
C TYR A 198 -11.43 4.77 -5.90
N SER A 199 -11.92 4.19 -7.00
CA SER A 199 -11.93 4.81 -8.34
C SER A 199 -12.93 5.96 -8.52
N SER A 200 -13.90 6.11 -7.62
CA SER A 200 -15.00 7.08 -7.71
C SER A 200 -14.64 8.49 -7.21
N GLY A 201 -15.35 9.52 -7.69
CA GLY A 201 -15.38 10.85 -7.06
C GLY A 201 -14.17 11.74 -7.30
N TRP A 202 -13.28 11.39 -8.23
CA TRP A 202 -12.08 12.18 -8.54
C TRP A 202 -12.30 13.28 -9.58
N GLN A 203 -13.03 12.99 -10.66
CA GLN A 203 -13.32 14.00 -11.67
C GLN A 203 -14.65 14.72 -11.36
N PRO A 204 -14.81 15.99 -11.78
CA PRO A 204 -16.10 16.67 -11.81
C PRO A 204 -17.14 15.91 -12.66
#